data_AF-A0A6I6JHY4-F1
#
_entry.id   AF-A0A6I6JHY4-F1
#
_cell.length_a   1.000
_cell.length_b   1.000
_cell.length_c   1.000
_cell.angle_alpha   90.00
_cell.angle_beta   90.00
_cell.angle_gamma   90.00
#
_symmetry.space_group_name_H-M   'P 1'
#
loop_
_entity.id
_entity.type
_entity.pdbx_description
1 polymer ?
#
loop_
_entity_poly.entity_id
_entity_poly.type
_entity_poly.pdbx_seq_one_letter_code
_entity_poly.pdbx_strand_id
1 'polypeptide(L)'
;MPDIKRACLIDPPQQVLINAFRDLGCKVLPLRTGDSPFFDLGQALDENKFEPDLVVQTETLGNRSLVTGLDRVDCPTIFWAVDPHLNAHWQARYARLFDLTCSTQRGWMPRLSAQGAEDVRWLPWYHRVEEWTPMAERRYDMAFVGRISGQRPARQWMVDFLKEKTRGFRLALEHSLSYGEMMALYADSRIIPNESIFGEINFRLFEAASCGCLVVSQDLGDEQAALFEPGREMDTYAHVVELDEKLARYLGNERLVQAMGRAARERLQAEHLPEHRVRTLLEYAGDAATRRATAREAETWTGLTVAAMWEADLLPLDAPTVLDRLAGLEQTGEVLAAVLRVQAKAGMTRPLQANVHAILAGNLFPDDPEVNLAGSLAALRLDGFDAARAFRLRHVRATGGRIEQASDPAGLLTLWAKDLARRDLLIRAGFAFDSTIHLPATAGECLMTILRDRPEHLETLRLLNTLLLPVMGLEQARVGFLSVLTLHEREDWRLAFEIGLANLKSFRLDSGLQELTLARQLADKQGQIRLFKKALAVRDTSGLLEKRLG
;
A
#
# COMPACT_ATOMS: atom_id res chain seq x y z
N MET A 1 27.12 20.71 -5.70
CA MET A 1 26.77 19.45 -5.03
C MET A 1 27.44 19.47 -3.66
N PRO A 2 26.77 18.99 -2.60
CA PRO A 2 27.44 18.78 -1.30
C PRO A 2 28.70 17.92 -1.47
N ASP A 3 29.67 18.07 -0.58
CA ASP A 3 30.97 17.36 -0.64
C ASP A 3 30.86 15.89 -0.19
N ILE A 4 29.85 15.16 -0.70
CA ILE A 4 29.64 13.73 -0.40
C ILE A 4 30.61 12.92 -1.27
N LYS A 5 31.65 12.35 -0.66
CA LYS A 5 32.66 11.53 -1.35
C LYS A 5 32.56 10.06 -1.00
N ARG A 6 31.99 9.72 0.14
CA ARG A 6 31.91 8.36 0.70
C ARG A 6 30.46 8.01 0.98
N ALA A 7 29.89 7.08 0.22
CA ALA A 7 28.51 6.63 0.42
C ALA A 7 28.47 5.18 0.91
N CYS A 8 27.81 4.95 2.04
CA CYS A 8 27.46 3.62 2.53
C CYS A 8 26.04 3.29 2.07
N LEU A 9 25.90 2.24 1.26
CA LEU A 9 24.61 1.80 0.73
C LEU A 9 24.23 0.49 1.41
N ILE A 10 23.16 0.48 2.19
CA ILE A 10 22.61 -0.71 2.84
C ILE A 10 21.49 -1.25 1.95
N ASP A 11 21.65 -2.51 1.56
CA ASP A 11 20.77 -3.24 0.65
C ASP A 11 20.47 -2.54 -0.70
N PRO A 12 21.48 -2.01 -1.43
CA PRO A 12 21.24 -1.40 -2.73
C PRO A 12 20.58 -2.41 -3.70
N PRO A 13 19.42 -2.10 -4.30
CA PRO A 13 18.54 -3.10 -4.92
C PRO A 13 19.14 -3.70 -6.20
N GLN A 14 19.97 -2.94 -6.93
CA GLN A 14 20.62 -3.39 -8.16
C GLN A 14 22.05 -2.86 -8.25
N GLN A 15 22.95 -3.63 -8.88
CA GLN A 15 24.34 -3.24 -9.10
C GLN A 15 24.47 -1.92 -9.89
N VAL A 16 23.49 -1.61 -10.75
CA VAL A 16 23.47 -0.36 -11.53
C VAL A 16 23.39 0.88 -10.66
N LEU A 17 22.73 0.83 -9.49
CA LEU A 17 22.67 1.97 -8.58
C LEU A 17 24.04 2.23 -7.93
N ILE A 18 24.74 1.16 -7.53
CA ILE A 18 26.11 1.25 -7.00
C ILE A 18 27.05 1.88 -8.03
N ASN A 19 26.93 1.46 -9.29
CA ASN A 19 27.75 1.99 -10.38
C ASN A 19 27.45 3.48 -10.61
N ALA A 20 26.17 3.88 -10.62
CA ALA A 20 25.80 5.29 -10.78
C ALA A 20 26.39 6.20 -9.67
N PHE A 21 26.49 5.73 -8.41
CA PHE A 21 27.23 6.46 -7.37
C PHE A 21 28.72 6.60 -7.68
N ARG A 22 29.37 5.52 -8.16
CA ARG A 22 30.79 5.53 -8.52
C ARG A 22 31.07 6.45 -9.71
N ASP A 23 30.20 6.44 -10.71
CA ASP A 23 30.32 7.27 -11.92
C ASP A 23 30.16 8.76 -11.59
N LEU A 24 29.41 9.09 -10.53
CA LEU A 24 29.32 10.44 -9.97
C LEU A 24 30.45 10.80 -8.98
N GLY A 25 31.46 9.92 -8.83
CA GLY A 25 32.68 10.19 -8.09
C GLY A 25 32.68 9.72 -6.63
N CYS A 26 31.64 9.02 -6.16
CA CYS A 26 31.59 8.51 -4.80
C CYS A 26 32.39 7.22 -4.63
N LYS A 27 33.18 7.12 -3.55
CA LYS A 27 33.64 5.85 -2.99
C LYS A 27 32.47 5.17 -2.30
N VAL A 28 32.08 4.00 -2.79
CA VAL A 28 30.88 3.28 -2.30
C VAL A 28 31.25 2.05 -1.48
N LEU A 29 30.68 1.95 -0.28
CA LEU A 29 30.63 0.71 0.52
C LEU A 29 29.21 0.13 0.42
N PRO A 30 28.99 -0.95 -0.35
CA PRO A 30 27.73 -1.68 -0.33
C PRO A 30 27.71 -2.69 0.82
N LEU A 31 26.67 -2.63 1.66
CA LEU A 31 26.40 -3.57 2.74
C LEU A 31 25.12 -4.37 2.44
N ARG A 32 25.05 -5.59 2.97
CA ARG A 32 23.88 -6.46 2.91
C ARG A 32 23.50 -6.89 4.31
N THR A 33 22.24 -6.72 4.70
CA THR A 33 21.82 -7.06 6.06
C THR A 33 21.69 -8.57 6.29
N GLY A 34 21.45 -9.33 5.22
CA GLY A 34 21.24 -10.78 5.29
C GLY A 34 19.94 -11.14 6.01
N ASP A 35 19.94 -12.29 6.69
CA ASP A 35 18.73 -12.91 7.28
C ASP A 35 18.54 -12.56 8.77
N SER A 36 19.47 -11.79 9.35
CA SER A 36 19.37 -11.35 10.74
C SER A 36 18.25 -10.31 10.89
N PRO A 37 17.40 -10.38 11.93
CA PRO A 37 16.37 -9.37 12.17
C PRO A 37 16.94 -7.97 12.47
N PHE A 38 18.21 -7.90 12.89
CA PHE A 38 18.91 -6.66 13.20
C PHE A 38 20.26 -6.61 12.48
N PHE A 39 20.62 -5.43 12.00
CA PHE A 39 21.90 -5.13 11.37
C PHE A 39 22.58 -3.95 12.08
N ASP A 40 23.70 -4.21 12.76
CA ASP A 40 24.46 -3.16 13.45
C ASP A 40 25.34 -2.39 12.46
N LEU A 41 24.93 -1.16 12.14
CA LEU A 41 25.66 -0.31 11.21
C LEU A 41 27.05 0.05 11.75
N GLY A 42 27.17 0.34 13.05
CA GLY A 42 28.44 0.75 13.65
C GLY A 42 29.49 -0.35 13.53
N GLN A 43 29.12 -1.58 13.90
CA GLN A 43 29.98 -2.74 13.75
C GLN A 43 30.42 -2.95 12.29
N ALA A 44 29.47 -2.87 11.35
CA ALA A 44 29.78 -3.06 9.93
C ALA A 44 30.73 -1.98 9.37
N LEU A 45 30.59 -0.73 9.81
CA LEU A 45 31.48 0.37 9.42
C LEU A 45 32.90 0.19 10.00
N ASP A 46 33.00 -0.22 11.26
CA ASP A 46 34.28 -0.49 11.95
C ASP A 46 35.05 -1.64 11.27
N GLU A 47 34.36 -2.74 10.97
CA GLU A 47 34.93 -3.90 10.27
C GLU A 47 35.47 -3.53 8.87
N ASN A 48 34.77 -2.63 8.17
CA ASN A 48 35.16 -2.16 6.85
C ASN A 48 36.11 -0.96 6.88
N LYS A 49 36.43 -0.41 8.07
CA LYS A 49 37.22 0.81 8.25
C LYS A 49 36.73 1.94 7.36
N PHE A 50 35.42 2.16 7.37
CA PHE A 50 34.74 3.09 6.48
C PHE A 50 33.97 4.13 7.26
N GLU A 51 34.31 5.39 7.05
CA GLU A 51 33.57 6.54 7.56
C GLU A 51 32.72 7.12 6.43
N PRO A 52 31.38 7.03 6.49
CA PRO A 52 30.50 7.56 5.45
C PRO A 52 30.28 9.07 5.56
N ASP A 53 30.11 9.72 4.41
CA ASP A 53 29.55 11.07 4.30
C ASP A 53 28.02 11.02 4.02
N LEU A 54 27.50 9.83 3.74
CA LEU A 54 26.10 9.52 3.51
C LEU A 54 25.83 8.04 3.79
N VAL A 55 24.74 7.75 4.49
CA VAL A 55 24.17 6.39 4.60
C VAL A 55 22.82 6.36 3.90
N VAL A 56 22.63 5.44 2.95
CA VAL A 56 21.33 5.17 2.31
C VAL A 56 20.95 3.73 2.55
N GLN A 57 19.83 3.51 3.24
CA GLN A 57 19.19 2.20 3.28
C GLN A 57 18.08 2.14 2.25
N THR A 58 18.11 1.12 1.39
CA THR A 58 16.95 0.77 0.56
C THR A 58 16.26 -0.43 1.17
N GLU A 59 14.94 -0.36 1.35
CA GLU A 59 14.20 -1.51 1.86
C GLU A 59 14.28 -2.72 0.91
N THR A 60 14.44 -3.90 1.51
CA THR A 60 14.26 -5.19 0.85
C THR A 60 12.86 -5.75 1.13
N LEU A 61 12.19 -6.25 0.09
CA LEU A 61 10.87 -6.89 0.24
C LEU A 61 10.93 -8.35 0.70
N GLY A 62 12.10 -8.98 0.58
CA GLY A 62 12.35 -10.36 1.02
C GLY A 62 12.75 -10.41 2.49
N ASN A 63 14.04 -10.61 2.74
CA ASN A 63 14.58 -10.70 4.10
C ASN A 63 14.73 -9.28 4.67
N ARG A 64 13.82 -8.90 5.56
CA ARG A 64 13.78 -7.59 6.20
C ARG A 64 14.62 -7.60 7.46
N SER A 65 15.55 -6.66 7.54
CA SER A 65 16.37 -6.41 8.72
C SER A 65 16.26 -4.95 9.14
N LEU A 66 16.19 -4.72 10.44
CA LEU A 66 16.22 -3.38 11.00
C LEU A 66 17.67 -2.95 11.25
N VAL A 67 18.09 -1.90 10.54
CA VAL A 67 19.37 -1.25 10.78
C VAL A 67 19.34 -0.52 12.12
N THR A 68 20.30 -0.82 12.98
CA THR A 68 20.52 -0.18 14.28
C THR A 68 21.82 0.64 14.26
N GLY A 69 21.97 1.56 15.22
CA GLY A 69 23.17 2.40 15.32
C GLY A 69 23.21 3.57 14.33
N LEU A 70 22.08 3.92 13.70
CA LEU A 70 21.93 5.08 12.81
C LEU A 70 22.19 6.42 13.52
N ASP A 71 21.97 6.47 14.85
CA ASP A 71 22.24 7.63 15.67
C ASP A 71 23.73 7.84 15.99
N ARG A 72 24.60 6.87 15.64
CA ARG A 72 26.04 6.90 15.92
C ARG A 72 26.91 7.46 14.79
N VAL A 73 26.33 7.72 13.61
CA VAL A 73 27.07 8.26 12.45
C VAL A 73 26.90 9.78 12.35
N ASP A 74 27.96 10.52 12.05
CA ASP A 74 27.91 11.99 11.96
C ASP A 74 27.53 12.51 10.55
N CYS A 75 26.88 11.68 9.74
CA CYS A 75 26.44 12.01 8.39
C CYS A 75 24.92 11.89 8.22
N PRO A 76 24.34 12.45 7.14
CA PRO A 76 22.94 12.24 6.80
C PRO A 76 22.60 10.76 6.59
N THR A 77 21.45 10.34 7.11
CA THR A 77 20.89 9.00 6.89
C THR A 77 19.58 9.10 6.09
N ILE A 78 19.47 8.29 5.03
CA ILE A 78 18.30 8.25 4.16
C ILE A 78 17.69 6.86 4.15
N PHE A 79 16.39 6.76 4.42
CA PHE A 79 15.61 5.55 4.20
C PHE A 79 14.80 5.63 2.91
N TRP A 80 15.01 4.73 1.96
CA TRP A 80 14.18 4.60 0.77
C TRP A 80 13.10 3.54 1.01
N ALA A 81 11.91 4.02 1.38
CA ALA A 81 10.73 3.23 1.66
C ALA A 81 10.15 2.62 0.37
N VAL A 82 10.19 1.30 0.29
CA VAL A 82 9.71 0.52 -0.87
C VAL A 82 8.29 0.02 -0.60
N ASP A 83 7.44 0.07 -1.62
CA ASP A 83 6.04 -0.34 -1.54
C ASP A 83 5.31 0.21 -0.30
N PRO A 84 5.30 1.54 -0.09
CA PRO A 84 4.68 2.12 1.11
C PRO A 84 3.18 1.84 1.20
N HIS A 85 2.53 1.58 0.06
CA HIS A 85 1.16 1.08 -0.02
C HIS A 85 0.90 -0.26 0.69
N LEU A 86 1.94 -1.04 0.99
CA LEU A 86 1.83 -2.28 1.77
C LEU A 86 2.53 -2.19 3.13
N ASN A 87 3.41 -1.21 3.32
CA ASN A 87 4.38 -1.23 4.40
C ASN A 87 4.32 0.01 5.31
N ALA A 88 3.54 1.04 4.97
CA ALA A 88 3.43 2.28 5.76
C ALA A 88 3.04 2.01 7.23
N HIS A 89 2.33 0.91 7.52
CA HIS A 89 1.92 0.53 8.87
C HIS A 89 3.09 0.29 9.84
N TRP A 90 4.28 -0.10 9.34
CA TRP A 90 5.51 -0.20 10.13
C TRP A 90 6.57 0.83 9.69
N GLN A 91 6.65 1.17 8.39
CA GLN A 91 7.63 2.13 7.87
C GLN A 91 7.49 3.52 8.50
N ALA A 92 6.27 3.97 8.85
CA ALA A 92 6.09 5.27 9.47
C ALA A 92 6.84 5.39 10.81
N ARG A 93 6.91 4.29 11.58
CA ARG A 93 7.70 4.22 12.82
C ARG A 93 9.19 4.13 12.51
N TYR A 94 9.55 3.34 11.50
CA TYR A 94 10.94 3.18 11.11
C TYR A 94 11.57 4.46 10.57
N ALA A 95 10.79 5.27 9.85
CA ALA A 95 11.19 6.54 9.27
C ALA A 95 11.72 7.54 10.32
N ARG A 96 11.30 7.44 11.58
CA ARG A 96 11.82 8.25 12.70
C ARG A 96 13.30 8.02 13.00
N LEU A 97 13.86 6.89 12.56
CA LEU A 97 15.28 6.56 12.77
C LEU A 97 16.20 7.16 11.71
N PHE A 98 15.65 7.91 10.74
CA PHE A 98 16.41 8.51 9.63
C PHE A 98 16.22 10.03 9.57
N ASP A 99 17.22 10.72 9.03
CA ASP A 99 17.14 12.17 8.84
C ASP A 99 16.17 12.53 7.72
N LEU A 100 16.10 11.66 6.70
CA LEU A 100 15.22 11.81 5.55
C LEU A 100 14.66 10.46 5.10
N THR A 101 13.37 10.43 4.77
CA THR A 101 12.72 9.25 4.17
C THR A 101 12.25 9.56 2.75
N CYS A 102 12.69 8.74 1.80
CA CYS A 102 12.26 8.75 0.41
C CYS A 102 11.09 7.78 0.22
N SER A 103 9.93 8.28 -0.21
CA SER A 103 8.81 7.47 -0.65
C SER A 103 8.88 7.24 -2.16
N THR A 104 8.64 6.02 -2.61
CA THR A 104 8.45 5.72 -4.05
C THR A 104 7.16 6.34 -4.62
N GLN A 105 6.24 6.73 -3.74
CA GLN A 105 4.89 7.20 -4.08
C GLN A 105 4.53 8.46 -3.29
N ARG A 106 4.13 9.53 -3.97
CA ARG A 106 3.73 10.82 -3.39
C ARG A 106 2.53 10.65 -2.45
N GLY A 107 1.54 9.85 -2.85
CA GLY A 107 0.30 9.65 -2.09
C GLY A 107 0.53 9.09 -0.69
N TRP A 108 1.65 8.41 -0.47
CA TRP A 108 1.99 7.77 0.80
C TRP A 108 2.88 8.61 1.73
N MET A 109 3.38 9.75 1.28
CA MET A 109 4.24 10.61 2.10
C MET A 109 3.56 11.09 3.40
N PRO A 110 2.27 11.49 3.41
CA PRO A 110 1.59 11.85 4.66
C PRO A 110 1.51 10.70 5.66
N ARG A 111 1.34 9.45 5.17
CA ARG A 111 1.29 8.25 6.02
C ARG A 111 2.63 7.90 6.63
N LEU A 112 3.71 8.07 5.87
CA LEU A 112 5.07 7.90 6.39
C LEU A 112 5.42 8.98 7.43
N SER A 113 4.92 10.21 7.24
CA SER A 113 5.10 11.32 8.17
C SER A 113 4.24 11.22 9.43
N ALA A 114 3.21 10.36 9.43
CA ALA A 114 2.16 10.34 10.46
C ALA A 114 2.65 10.02 11.88
N GLN A 115 3.83 9.40 12.00
CA GLN A 115 4.46 9.06 13.28
C GLN A 115 5.60 10.04 13.63
N GLY A 116 5.65 11.20 12.97
CA GLY A 116 6.58 12.29 13.28
C GLY A 116 7.85 12.34 12.43
N ALA A 117 7.95 11.57 11.34
CA ALA A 117 9.06 11.74 10.40
C ALA A 117 8.94 13.13 9.74
N GLU A 118 9.95 13.98 9.94
CA GLU A 118 9.88 15.40 9.60
C GLU A 118 10.22 15.69 8.14
N ASP A 119 11.13 14.91 7.54
CA ASP A 119 11.53 15.06 6.15
C ASP A 119 11.19 13.81 5.35
N VAL A 120 10.04 13.85 4.68
CA VAL A 120 9.61 12.81 3.74
C VAL A 120 9.56 13.43 2.35
N ARG A 121 10.28 12.83 1.39
CA ARG A 121 10.36 13.32 -0.01
C ARG A 121 10.01 12.23 -1.00
N TRP A 122 9.63 12.63 -2.21
CA TRP A 122 9.37 11.70 -3.30
C TRP A 122 10.66 11.32 -4.02
N LEU A 123 10.87 10.02 -4.21
CA LEU A 123 11.92 9.47 -5.05
C LEU A 123 11.38 8.22 -5.76
N PRO A 124 10.92 8.35 -7.02
CA PRO A 124 10.25 7.26 -7.71
C PRO A 124 11.24 6.19 -8.17
N TRP A 125 10.69 5.09 -8.69
CA TRP A 125 11.49 4.06 -9.32
C TRP A 125 12.30 4.57 -10.52
N TYR A 126 13.18 3.70 -10.97
CA TYR A 126 14.09 3.92 -12.07
C TYR A 126 14.36 2.60 -12.77
N HIS A 127 14.91 2.68 -13.97
CA HIS A 127 15.42 1.52 -14.65
C HIS A 127 16.48 1.91 -15.68
N ARG A 128 17.27 0.94 -16.14
CA ARG A 128 18.22 1.14 -17.23
C ARG A 128 17.48 1.04 -18.56
N VAL A 129 18.09 1.56 -19.62
CA VAL A 129 17.59 1.37 -20.98
C VAL A 129 17.95 -0.03 -21.46
N GLU A 130 16.98 -0.74 -22.01
CA GLU A 130 17.23 -2.01 -22.70
C GLU A 130 17.49 -1.78 -24.21
N GLU A 131 18.07 -2.79 -24.86
CA GLU A 131 18.31 -2.76 -26.29
C GLU A 131 16.99 -2.61 -27.06
N TRP A 132 17.01 -1.82 -28.14
CA TRP A 132 15.80 -1.56 -28.91
C TRP A 132 15.53 -2.69 -29.90
N THR A 133 14.43 -3.42 -29.70
CA THR A 133 13.87 -4.35 -30.67
C THR A 133 12.75 -3.69 -31.48
N PRO A 134 12.84 -3.60 -32.82
CA PRO A 134 11.75 -3.11 -33.66
C PRO A 134 10.43 -3.87 -33.45
N MET A 135 9.30 -3.14 -33.40
CA MET A 135 7.97 -3.74 -33.12
C MET A 135 7.55 -4.85 -34.09
N ALA A 136 7.99 -4.75 -35.35
CA ALA A 136 7.72 -5.74 -36.39
C ALA A 136 8.43 -7.08 -36.14
N GLU A 137 9.53 -7.08 -35.39
CA GLU A 137 10.33 -8.28 -35.07
C GLU A 137 9.82 -8.98 -33.81
N ARG A 138 8.99 -8.31 -33.01
CA ARG A 138 8.45 -8.84 -31.76
C ARG A 138 7.42 -9.96 -31.98
N ARG A 139 7.55 -11.04 -31.22
CA ARG A 139 6.71 -12.24 -31.31
C ARG A 139 5.36 -12.07 -30.63
N TYR A 140 5.27 -11.28 -29.56
CA TYR A 140 4.04 -11.18 -28.79
C TYR A 140 3.38 -9.83 -29.03
N ASP A 141 2.09 -9.88 -29.34
CA ASP A 141 1.26 -8.68 -29.44
C ASP A 141 1.01 -8.11 -28.03
N MET A 142 0.93 -8.99 -27.04
CA MET A 142 0.71 -8.62 -25.65
C MET A 142 1.37 -9.63 -24.69
N ALA A 143 1.89 -9.14 -23.57
CA ALA A 143 2.37 -9.98 -22.49
C ALA A 143 1.94 -9.46 -21.12
N PHE A 144 1.63 -10.39 -20.22
CA PHE A 144 1.40 -10.09 -18.81
C PHE A 144 2.17 -11.08 -17.95
N VAL A 145 3.00 -10.54 -17.05
CA VAL A 145 3.74 -11.31 -16.04
C VAL A 145 3.20 -10.97 -14.67
N GLY A 146 2.65 -11.95 -13.96
CA GLY A 146 2.08 -11.71 -12.63
C GLY A 146 1.67 -12.98 -11.91
N ARG A 147 1.93 -13.03 -10.59
CA ARG A 147 1.49 -14.16 -9.76
C ARG A 147 -0.03 -14.16 -9.62
N ILE A 148 -0.66 -15.25 -10.03
CA ILE A 148 -2.08 -15.56 -9.82
C ILE A 148 -2.19 -16.34 -8.50
N SER A 149 -3.09 -15.91 -7.61
CA SER A 149 -3.35 -16.61 -6.35
C SER A 149 -4.80 -16.41 -5.90
N GLY A 150 -5.31 -17.28 -5.04
CA GLY A 150 -6.66 -17.15 -4.46
C GLY A 150 -6.85 -15.88 -3.62
N GLN A 151 -5.76 -15.25 -3.16
CA GLN A 151 -5.80 -13.97 -2.45
C GLN A 151 -6.01 -12.77 -3.40
N ARG A 152 -5.91 -12.96 -4.71
CA ARG A 152 -6.03 -11.92 -5.74
C ARG A 152 -6.98 -12.32 -6.87
N PRO A 153 -8.28 -12.50 -6.58
CA PRO A 153 -9.25 -12.90 -7.59
C PRO A 153 -9.36 -11.90 -8.75
N ALA A 154 -9.19 -10.58 -8.50
CA ALA A 154 -9.22 -9.57 -9.56
C ALA A 154 -8.18 -9.82 -10.66
N ARG A 155 -7.00 -10.32 -10.31
CA ARG A 155 -5.96 -10.67 -11.27
C ARG A 155 -6.36 -11.85 -12.14
N GLN A 156 -6.99 -12.87 -11.55
CA GLN A 156 -7.51 -14.00 -12.32
C GLN A 156 -8.59 -13.50 -13.30
N TRP A 157 -9.51 -12.64 -12.85
CA TRP A 157 -10.52 -12.02 -13.71
C TRP A 157 -9.90 -11.18 -14.84
N MET A 158 -8.83 -10.43 -14.57
CA MET A 158 -8.10 -9.71 -15.62
C MET A 158 -7.50 -10.67 -16.65
N VAL A 159 -6.84 -11.73 -16.21
CA VAL A 159 -6.22 -12.71 -17.12
C VAL A 159 -7.28 -13.39 -18.01
N ASP A 160 -8.42 -13.76 -17.44
CA ASP A 160 -9.51 -14.37 -18.19
C ASP A 160 -10.12 -13.38 -19.20
N PHE A 161 -10.31 -12.12 -18.80
CA PHE A 161 -10.73 -11.04 -19.69
C PHE A 161 -9.73 -10.84 -20.86
N LEU A 162 -8.42 -10.78 -20.57
CA LEU A 162 -7.39 -10.61 -21.59
C LEU A 162 -7.41 -11.77 -22.60
N LYS A 163 -7.47 -13.02 -22.12
CA LYS A 163 -7.58 -14.21 -23.00
C LYS A 163 -8.78 -14.14 -23.93
N GLU A 164 -9.92 -13.66 -23.43
CA GLU A 164 -11.14 -13.54 -24.23
C GLU A 164 -11.02 -12.44 -25.29
N LYS A 165 -10.58 -11.24 -24.89
CA LYS A 165 -10.58 -10.06 -25.78
C LYS A 165 -9.44 -10.05 -26.78
N THR A 166 -8.37 -10.81 -26.55
CA THR A 166 -7.25 -10.90 -27.49
C THR A 166 -7.21 -12.21 -28.27
N ARG A 167 -8.35 -12.87 -28.46
CA ARG A 167 -8.45 -14.03 -29.36
C ARG A 167 -8.01 -13.65 -30.76
N GLY A 168 -7.06 -14.40 -31.32
CA GLY A 168 -6.46 -14.12 -32.63
C GLY A 168 -5.14 -13.32 -32.55
N PHE A 169 -4.75 -12.84 -31.37
CA PHE A 169 -3.45 -12.20 -31.12
C PHE A 169 -2.52 -13.10 -30.31
N ARG A 170 -1.22 -12.88 -30.42
CA ARG A 170 -0.20 -13.64 -29.68
C ARG A 170 -0.03 -13.06 -28.28
N LEU A 171 -0.72 -13.67 -27.31
CA LEU A 171 -0.66 -13.32 -25.90
C LEU A 171 0.27 -14.26 -25.12
N ALA A 172 1.25 -13.71 -24.40
CA ALA A 172 2.02 -14.42 -23.38
C ALA A 172 1.48 -14.14 -21.97
N LEU A 173 1.20 -15.20 -21.21
CA LEU A 173 0.75 -15.13 -19.82
C LEU A 173 1.67 -15.97 -18.97
N GLU A 174 2.54 -15.31 -18.22
CA GLU A 174 3.58 -15.97 -17.46
C GLU A 174 3.54 -15.60 -15.98
N HIS A 175 4.06 -16.48 -15.14
CA HIS A 175 4.21 -16.23 -13.72
C HIS A 175 5.54 -16.80 -13.24
N SER A 176 6.06 -16.26 -12.13
CA SER A 176 7.29 -16.76 -11.49
C SER A 176 8.53 -16.79 -12.38
N LEU A 177 8.59 -15.97 -13.43
CA LEU A 177 9.80 -15.78 -14.23
C LEU A 177 10.90 -15.15 -13.38
N SER A 178 12.15 -15.52 -13.65
CA SER A 178 13.29 -14.73 -13.19
C SER A 178 13.22 -13.33 -13.81
N TYR A 179 13.91 -12.38 -13.18
CA TYR A 179 13.97 -11.01 -13.69
C TYR A 179 14.47 -10.95 -15.15
N GLY A 180 15.51 -11.70 -15.49
CA GLY A 180 16.06 -11.74 -16.85
C GLY A 180 15.08 -12.32 -17.89
N GLU A 181 14.37 -13.38 -17.55
CA GLU A 181 13.34 -13.97 -18.42
C GLU A 181 12.16 -13.02 -18.63
N MET A 182 11.73 -12.32 -17.57
CA MET A 182 10.67 -11.32 -17.65
C MET A 182 11.06 -10.15 -18.57
N MET A 183 12.29 -9.63 -18.43
CA MET A 183 12.79 -8.56 -19.32
C MET A 183 12.93 -9.03 -20.77
N ALA A 184 13.39 -10.27 -21.01
CA ALA A 184 13.44 -10.85 -22.35
C ALA A 184 12.06 -10.97 -22.99
N LEU A 185 11.05 -11.37 -22.20
CA LEU A 185 9.66 -11.42 -22.67
C LEU A 185 9.14 -10.02 -23.02
N TYR A 186 9.39 -9.02 -22.18
CA TYR A 186 8.98 -7.64 -22.47
C TYR A 186 9.66 -7.10 -23.72
N ALA A 187 10.95 -7.36 -23.94
CA ALA A 187 11.66 -6.99 -25.16
C ALA A 187 11.06 -7.61 -26.44
N ASP A 188 10.43 -8.79 -26.33
CA ASP A 188 9.76 -9.51 -27.42
C ASP A 188 8.23 -9.26 -27.47
N SER A 189 7.73 -8.27 -26.72
CA SER A 189 6.30 -7.94 -26.58
C SER A 189 5.97 -6.50 -26.95
N ARG A 190 4.75 -6.23 -27.45
CA ARG A 190 4.34 -4.88 -27.88
C ARG A 190 3.55 -4.11 -26.81
N ILE A 191 2.54 -4.74 -26.21
CA ILE A 191 1.64 -4.14 -25.22
C ILE A 191 1.76 -4.88 -23.89
N ILE A 192 1.83 -4.12 -22.80
CA ILE A 192 1.96 -4.64 -21.43
C ILE A 192 0.82 -4.08 -20.57
N PRO A 193 -0.26 -4.85 -20.35
CA PRO A 193 -1.28 -4.50 -19.37
C PRO A 193 -0.70 -4.46 -17.96
N ASN A 194 -1.13 -3.50 -17.17
CA ASN A 194 -0.71 -3.33 -15.79
C ASN A 194 -1.94 -3.28 -14.85
N GLU A 195 -1.80 -3.93 -13.70
CA GLU A 195 -2.76 -3.93 -12.60
C GLU A 195 -2.00 -3.62 -11.31
N SER A 196 -2.55 -2.68 -10.57
CA SER A 196 -2.02 -2.12 -9.33
C SER A 196 -2.66 -2.77 -8.10
N ILE A 197 -1.84 -3.08 -7.09
CA ILE A 197 -2.20 -3.32 -5.69
C ILE A 197 -2.37 -1.99 -4.94
N PHE A 198 -3.58 -1.66 -4.49
CA PHE A 198 -3.85 -0.42 -3.76
C PHE A 198 -3.45 0.87 -4.51
N GLY A 199 -3.49 0.85 -5.84
CA GLY A 199 -3.21 2.02 -6.67
C GLY A 199 -1.76 2.47 -6.68
N GLU A 200 -0.83 1.53 -6.55
CA GLU A 200 0.61 1.76 -6.55
C GLU A 200 1.19 2.00 -7.95
N ILE A 201 2.26 2.80 -7.98
CA ILE A 201 3.23 2.80 -9.07
C ILE A 201 4.18 1.61 -8.88
N ASN A 202 4.01 0.58 -9.70
CA ASN A 202 4.89 -0.59 -9.68
C ASN A 202 6.00 -0.52 -10.75
N PHE A 203 6.97 -1.42 -10.64
CA PHE A 203 8.14 -1.48 -11.50
C PHE A 203 7.81 -1.67 -12.99
N ARG A 204 6.66 -2.30 -13.31
CA ARG A 204 6.27 -2.64 -14.69
C ARG A 204 6.23 -1.41 -15.59
N LEU A 205 5.86 -0.26 -15.04
CA LEU A 205 5.83 1.00 -15.78
C LEU A 205 7.21 1.35 -16.34
N PHE A 206 8.28 1.14 -15.56
CA PHE A 206 9.66 1.45 -15.94
C PHE A 206 10.30 0.29 -16.73
N GLU A 207 10.06 -0.95 -16.31
CA GLU A 207 10.52 -2.17 -16.98
C GLU A 207 10.04 -2.23 -18.43
N ALA A 208 8.73 -2.11 -18.65
CA ALA A 208 8.15 -2.15 -20.00
C ALA A 208 8.51 -0.91 -20.83
N ALA A 209 8.56 0.28 -20.22
CA ALA A 209 9.01 1.50 -20.92
C ALA A 209 10.47 1.37 -21.39
N SER A 210 11.35 0.71 -20.62
CA SER A 210 12.75 0.51 -21.02
C SER A 210 12.92 -0.33 -22.28
N CYS A 211 12.04 -1.33 -22.47
CA CYS A 211 11.92 -2.15 -23.67
C CYS A 211 11.15 -1.44 -24.79
N GLY A 212 10.62 -0.24 -24.54
CA GLY A 212 9.81 0.51 -25.49
C GLY A 212 8.45 -0.11 -25.77
N CYS A 213 7.85 -0.80 -24.80
CA CYS A 213 6.48 -1.31 -24.89
C CYS A 213 5.45 -0.23 -24.61
N LEU A 214 4.23 -0.39 -25.10
CA LEU A 214 3.08 0.38 -24.62
C LEU A 214 2.58 -0.23 -23.31
N VAL A 215 2.64 0.53 -22.22
CA VAL A 215 2.00 0.15 -20.95
C VAL A 215 0.56 0.66 -20.93
N VAL A 216 -0.38 -0.22 -20.59
CA VAL A 216 -1.79 0.14 -20.39
C VAL A 216 -2.15 -0.18 -18.95
N SER A 217 -2.31 0.84 -18.10
CA SER A 217 -2.40 0.71 -16.63
C SER A 217 -3.71 1.24 -16.07
N GLN A 218 -4.09 0.84 -14.85
CA GLN A 218 -5.16 1.54 -14.15
C GLN A 218 -4.84 3.03 -14.03
N ASP A 219 -5.87 3.89 -14.10
CA ASP A 219 -5.72 5.33 -13.92
C ASP A 219 -5.48 5.67 -12.44
N LEU A 220 -4.28 6.16 -12.14
CA LEU A 220 -3.87 6.59 -10.80
C LEU A 220 -3.72 8.13 -10.71
N GLY A 221 -4.17 8.85 -11.73
CA GLY A 221 -4.13 10.31 -11.78
C GLY A 221 -2.71 10.91 -11.79
N ASP A 222 -2.57 12.04 -11.11
CA ASP A 222 -1.36 12.89 -11.16
C ASP A 222 -0.08 12.18 -10.72
N GLU A 223 -0.18 11.20 -9.81
CA GLU A 223 0.98 10.43 -9.34
C GLU A 223 1.64 9.66 -10.49
N GLN A 224 0.83 9.09 -11.37
CA GLN A 224 1.30 8.34 -12.53
C GLN A 224 1.64 9.28 -13.69
N ALA A 225 0.84 10.33 -13.91
CA ALA A 225 1.05 11.31 -14.96
C ALA A 225 2.33 12.14 -14.75
N ALA A 226 2.79 12.30 -13.51
CA ALA A 226 4.07 12.93 -13.20
C ALA A 226 5.29 12.12 -13.67
N LEU A 227 5.12 10.83 -13.97
CA LEU A 227 6.19 9.94 -14.43
C LEU A 227 6.15 9.78 -15.95
N PHE A 228 5.00 9.42 -16.49
CA PHE A 228 4.79 9.23 -17.93
C PHE A 228 3.47 9.86 -18.37
N GLU A 229 3.47 10.57 -19.50
CA GLU A 229 2.31 11.28 -20.02
C GLU A 229 1.22 10.30 -20.55
N PRO A 230 0.02 10.24 -19.92
CA PRO A 230 -1.07 9.39 -20.40
C PRO A 230 -1.55 9.81 -21.80
N GLY A 231 -1.81 8.82 -22.66
CA GLY A 231 -2.19 9.03 -24.06
C GLY A 231 -1.03 9.29 -25.02
N ARG A 232 0.21 9.46 -24.51
CA ARG A 232 1.42 9.68 -25.32
C ARG A 232 2.54 8.69 -25.03
N GLU A 233 2.88 8.48 -23.77
CA GLU A 233 4.00 7.63 -23.35
C GLU A 233 3.49 6.32 -22.74
N MET A 234 2.33 6.37 -22.11
CA MET A 234 1.57 5.20 -21.68
C MET A 234 0.09 5.51 -21.85
N ASP A 235 -0.79 4.56 -21.55
CA ASP A 235 -2.22 4.85 -21.44
C ASP A 235 -2.81 4.28 -20.17
N THR A 236 -3.90 4.87 -19.72
CA THR A 236 -4.58 4.49 -18.49
C THR A 236 -5.90 3.77 -18.77
N TYR A 237 -6.63 3.31 -17.75
CA TYR A 237 -8.03 2.94 -17.87
C TYR A 237 -8.69 3.01 -16.49
N ALA A 238 -9.91 3.53 -16.42
CA ALA A 238 -10.66 3.60 -15.17
C ALA A 238 -11.31 2.26 -14.81
N HIS A 239 -11.68 1.48 -15.82
CA HIS A 239 -12.37 0.19 -15.67
C HIS A 239 -12.27 -0.66 -16.95
N VAL A 240 -12.68 -1.92 -16.85
CA VAL A 240 -12.53 -2.93 -17.91
C VAL A 240 -13.20 -2.59 -19.25
N VAL A 241 -14.28 -1.79 -19.26
CA VAL A 241 -14.92 -1.36 -20.53
C VAL A 241 -13.99 -0.44 -21.34
N GLU A 242 -13.23 0.40 -20.66
CA GLU A 242 -12.26 1.31 -21.31
C GLU A 242 -11.02 0.53 -21.73
N LEU A 243 -10.58 -0.42 -20.90
CA LEU A 243 -9.51 -1.35 -21.26
C LEU A 243 -9.86 -2.13 -22.54
N ASP A 244 -11.10 -2.64 -22.66
CA ASP A 244 -11.59 -3.33 -23.87
C ASP A 244 -11.47 -2.46 -25.13
N GLU A 245 -11.93 -1.21 -25.07
CA GLU A 245 -11.83 -0.26 -26.19
C GLU A 245 -10.37 0.07 -26.54
N LYS A 246 -9.53 0.30 -25.52
CA LYS A 246 -8.11 0.60 -25.70
C LYS A 246 -7.35 -0.57 -26.29
N LEU A 247 -7.58 -1.79 -25.82
CA LEU A 247 -6.97 -2.99 -26.40
C LEU A 247 -7.36 -3.16 -27.87
N ALA A 248 -8.63 -2.98 -28.23
CA ALA A 248 -9.08 -3.05 -29.62
C ALA A 248 -8.37 -2.00 -30.50
N ARG A 249 -8.22 -0.76 -30.00
CA ARG A 249 -7.49 0.31 -30.69
C ARG A 249 -6.01 -0.02 -30.90
N TYR A 250 -5.33 -0.50 -29.85
CA TYR A 250 -3.88 -0.70 -29.86
C TYR A 250 -3.46 -1.94 -30.63
N LEU A 251 -4.19 -3.05 -30.47
CA LEU A 251 -3.92 -4.29 -31.20
C LEU A 251 -4.11 -4.12 -32.72
N GLY A 252 -4.97 -3.18 -33.14
CA GLY A 252 -5.17 -2.84 -34.55
C GLY A 252 -4.20 -1.78 -35.11
N ASN A 253 -3.30 -1.21 -34.31
CA ASN A 253 -2.49 -0.06 -34.72
C ASN A 253 -1.04 -0.12 -34.23
N GLU A 254 -0.23 -0.95 -34.88
CA GLU A 254 1.20 -1.13 -34.56
C GLU A 254 1.99 0.19 -34.60
N ARG A 255 1.67 1.11 -35.53
CA ARG A 255 2.36 2.41 -35.63
C ARG A 255 2.14 3.27 -34.39
N LEU A 256 0.92 3.30 -33.88
CA LEU A 256 0.60 4.03 -32.66
C LEU A 256 1.32 3.41 -31.45
N VAL A 257 1.25 2.10 -31.30
CA VAL A 257 1.96 1.37 -30.22
C VAL A 257 3.46 1.64 -30.26
N GLN A 258 4.06 1.61 -31.46
CA GLN A 258 5.47 1.94 -31.66
C GLN A 258 5.79 3.38 -31.26
N ALA A 259 4.96 4.34 -31.67
CA ALA A 259 5.18 5.75 -31.34
C ALA A 259 5.13 6.00 -29.83
N MET A 260 4.14 5.42 -29.15
CA MET A 260 3.99 5.56 -27.70
C MET A 260 5.12 4.87 -26.93
N GLY A 261 5.47 3.64 -27.33
CA GLY A 261 6.59 2.91 -26.71
C GLY A 261 7.95 3.61 -26.87
N ARG A 262 8.19 4.26 -28.02
CA ARG A 262 9.39 5.10 -28.19
C ARG A 262 9.37 6.32 -27.26
N ALA A 263 8.25 7.02 -27.18
CA ALA A 263 8.11 8.17 -26.30
C ALA A 263 8.34 7.77 -24.82
N ALA A 264 7.79 6.64 -24.37
CA ALA A 264 8.04 6.08 -23.03
C ALA A 264 9.53 5.82 -22.77
N ARG A 265 10.22 5.22 -23.75
CA ARG A 265 11.65 4.92 -23.65
C ARG A 265 12.50 6.19 -23.60
N GLU A 266 12.15 7.20 -24.40
CA GLU A 266 12.81 8.51 -24.40
C GLU A 266 12.60 9.23 -23.05
N ARG A 267 11.38 9.18 -22.48
CA ARG A 267 11.08 9.69 -21.14
C ARG A 267 11.94 9.03 -20.08
N LEU A 268 12.04 7.70 -20.11
CA LEU A 268 12.86 6.92 -19.18
C LEU A 268 14.34 7.30 -19.27
N GLN A 269 14.85 7.44 -20.49
CA GLN A 269 16.22 7.90 -20.76
C GLN A 269 16.50 9.30 -20.20
N ALA A 270 15.53 10.20 -20.29
CA ALA A 270 15.69 11.58 -19.87
C ALA A 270 15.58 11.76 -18.35
N GLU A 271 14.77 10.96 -17.65
CA GLU A 271 14.35 11.29 -16.27
C GLU A 271 14.35 10.11 -15.28
N HIS A 272 14.46 8.86 -15.75
CA HIS A 272 14.26 7.67 -14.91
C HIS A 272 15.37 6.63 -14.95
N LEU A 273 16.59 7.03 -15.31
CA LEU A 273 17.81 6.23 -15.12
C LEU A 273 18.33 6.21 -13.67
N PRO A 274 19.14 5.21 -13.27
CA PRO A 274 19.76 5.16 -11.95
C PRO A 274 20.52 6.44 -11.58
N GLU A 275 21.23 7.06 -12.53
CA GLU A 275 22.02 8.28 -12.32
C GLU A 275 21.16 9.47 -11.89
N HIS A 276 19.92 9.54 -12.36
CA HIS A 276 18.97 10.56 -11.92
C HIS A 276 18.59 10.37 -10.45
N ARG A 277 18.38 9.13 -10.01
CA ARG A 277 18.05 8.84 -8.60
C ARG A 277 19.23 9.08 -7.69
N VAL A 278 20.42 8.69 -8.10
CA VAL A 278 21.63 8.98 -7.32
C VAL A 278 21.86 10.48 -7.21
N ARG A 279 21.69 11.25 -8.29
CA ARG A 279 21.80 12.71 -8.25
C ARG A 279 20.82 13.31 -7.24
N THR A 280 19.55 12.91 -7.30
CA THR A 280 18.54 13.36 -6.34
C THR A 280 18.86 12.95 -4.90
N LEU A 281 19.33 11.73 -4.66
CA LEU A 281 19.76 11.27 -3.34
C LEU A 281 20.92 12.10 -2.78
N LEU A 282 21.92 12.43 -3.62
CA LEU A 282 23.03 13.28 -3.23
C LEU A 282 22.58 14.72 -2.97
N GLU A 283 21.64 15.25 -3.76
CA GLU A 283 21.03 16.57 -3.51
C GLU A 283 20.27 16.60 -2.19
N TYR A 284 19.40 15.61 -1.95
CA TYR A 284 18.67 15.46 -0.69
C TYR A 284 19.59 15.28 0.51
N ALA A 285 20.67 14.51 0.37
CA ALA A 285 21.66 14.38 1.44
C ALA A 285 22.39 15.70 1.74
N GLY A 286 22.56 16.56 0.73
CA GLY A 286 23.25 17.84 0.89
C GLY A 286 22.47 18.91 1.63
N ASP A 287 21.14 18.83 1.64
CA ASP A 287 20.26 19.77 2.34
C ASP A 287 19.53 19.14 3.54
N ALA A 288 19.74 17.85 3.80
CA ALA A 288 19.17 17.15 4.95
C ALA A 288 19.68 17.75 6.26
N ALA A 289 18.75 18.08 7.15
CA ALA A 289 19.06 18.42 8.53
C ALA A 289 19.07 17.15 9.40
N THR A 290 19.89 17.13 10.44
CA THR A 290 19.87 16.06 11.43
C THR A 290 18.55 16.10 12.21
N ARG A 291 17.66 15.13 11.93
CA ARG A 291 16.29 15.06 12.45
C ARG A 291 15.88 13.68 12.94
N ARG A 292 16.74 12.68 12.73
CA ARG A 292 16.50 11.33 13.24
C ARG A 292 16.44 11.30 14.76
N ALA A 293 15.67 10.36 15.29
CA ALA A 293 15.68 10.03 16.71
C ALA A 293 17.08 9.58 17.15
N THR A 294 17.47 9.93 18.38
CA THR A 294 18.79 9.59 18.95
C THR A 294 18.66 8.97 20.34
N ALA A 295 19.65 8.17 20.76
CA ALA A 295 19.72 7.58 22.09
C ALA A 295 18.40 6.88 22.50
N ARG A 296 17.80 7.29 23.62
CA ARG A 296 16.55 6.69 24.15
C ARG A 296 15.37 6.80 23.18
N GLU A 297 15.30 7.87 22.40
CA GLU A 297 14.25 8.03 21.41
C GLU A 297 14.43 7.02 20.28
N ALA A 298 15.67 6.82 19.81
CA ALA A 298 15.99 5.82 18.79
C ALA A 298 15.67 4.39 19.27
N GLU A 299 15.97 4.06 20.53
CA GLU A 299 15.59 2.78 21.15
C GLU A 299 14.07 2.59 21.16
N THR A 300 13.33 3.65 21.49
CA THR A 300 11.86 3.63 21.53
C THR A 300 11.26 3.37 20.16
N TRP A 301 11.66 4.13 19.13
CA TRP A 301 11.19 3.94 17.77
C TRP A 301 11.62 2.62 17.15
N THR A 302 12.81 2.12 17.52
CA THR A 302 13.24 0.76 17.15
C THR A 302 12.31 -0.29 17.75
N GLY A 303 12.00 -0.21 19.06
CA GLY A 303 11.10 -1.14 19.73
C GLY A 303 9.67 -1.10 19.18
N LEU A 304 9.13 0.09 18.89
CA LEU A 304 7.82 0.25 18.27
C LEU A 304 7.79 -0.32 16.84
N THR A 305 8.87 -0.14 16.08
CA THR A 305 9.01 -0.74 14.74
C THR A 305 9.05 -2.26 14.82
N VAL A 306 9.85 -2.82 15.76
CA VAL A 306 9.90 -4.27 16.02
C VAL A 306 8.52 -4.82 16.34
N ALA A 307 7.76 -4.16 17.23
CA ALA A 307 6.43 -4.60 17.61
C ALA A 307 5.45 -4.58 16.42
N ALA A 308 5.50 -3.53 15.60
CA ALA A 308 4.63 -3.39 14.42
C ALA A 308 4.96 -4.43 13.33
N MET A 309 6.25 -4.67 13.05
CA MET A 309 6.67 -5.68 12.09
C MET A 309 6.38 -7.10 12.60
N TRP A 310 6.57 -7.36 13.90
CA TRP A 310 6.20 -8.64 14.51
C TRP A 310 4.68 -8.88 14.48
N GLU A 311 3.87 -7.85 14.75
CA GLU A 311 2.40 -7.93 14.61
C GLU A 311 2.02 -8.30 13.17
N ALA A 312 2.80 -7.85 12.17
CA ALA A 312 2.60 -8.12 10.75
C ALA A 312 3.26 -9.41 10.21
N ASP A 313 3.86 -10.24 11.09
CA ASP A 313 4.60 -11.46 10.72
C ASP A 313 5.81 -11.22 9.81
N LEU A 314 6.43 -10.03 9.94
CA LEU A 314 7.58 -9.59 9.14
C LEU A 314 8.93 -9.77 9.85
N LEU A 315 8.93 -10.12 11.15
CA LEU A 315 10.14 -10.37 11.93
C LEU A 315 10.05 -11.73 12.64
N PRO A 316 11.05 -12.61 12.48
CA PRO A 316 11.07 -13.94 13.08
C PRO A 316 11.55 -13.90 14.54
N LEU A 317 10.85 -13.14 15.39
CA LEU A 317 11.09 -13.07 16.83
C LEU A 317 9.97 -13.80 17.59
N ASP A 318 10.27 -14.24 18.81
CA ASP A 318 9.22 -14.71 19.73
C ASP A 318 8.60 -13.54 20.50
N ALA A 319 7.37 -13.75 20.99
CA ALA A 319 6.64 -12.71 21.73
C ALA A 319 7.36 -12.25 23.01
N PRO A 320 7.96 -13.15 23.84
CA PRO A 320 8.75 -12.72 25.00
C PRO A 320 9.87 -11.75 24.65
N THR A 321 10.64 -12.01 23.59
CA THR A 321 11.72 -11.12 23.13
C THR A 321 11.20 -9.73 22.75
N VAL A 322 10.05 -9.66 22.08
CA VAL A 322 9.42 -8.38 21.72
C VAL A 322 8.94 -7.65 22.98
N LEU A 323 8.31 -8.35 23.92
CA LEU A 323 7.81 -7.77 25.17
C LEU A 323 8.94 -7.30 26.10
N ASP A 324 10.02 -8.08 26.22
CA ASP A 324 11.20 -7.71 27.01
C ASP A 324 11.84 -6.43 26.46
N ARG A 325 11.89 -6.30 25.12
CA ARG A 325 12.34 -5.07 24.48
C ARG A 325 11.44 -3.90 24.83
N LEU A 326 10.11 -4.05 24.71
CA LEU A 326 9.14 -2.98 25.03
C LEU A 326 9.17 -2.58 26.53
N ALA A 327 9.40 -3.55 27.42
CA ALA A 327 9.49 -3.31 28.87
C ALA A 327 10.73 -2.49 29.25
N GLY A 328 11.81 -2.57 28.47
CA GLY A 328 13.03 -1.79 28.68
C GLY A 328 12.96 -0.33 28.20
N LEU A 329 11.90 0.06 27.50
CA LEU A 329 11.75 1.41 26.91
C LEU A 329 11.16 2.41 27.91
N GLU A 330 11.30 3.69 27.56
CA GLU A 330 10.48 4.73 28.17
C GLU A 330 9.00 4.42 27.92
N GLN A 331 8.21 4.44 28.99
CA GLN A 331 6.79 4.09 28.91
C GLN A 331 6.00 5.28 28.37
N THR A 332 5.62 5.20 27.10
CA THR A 332 4.70 6.12 26.42
C THR A 332 3.36 5.43 26.13
N GLY A 333 2.37 6.19 25.63
CA GLY A 333 1.09 5.62 25.23
C GLY A 333 1.23 4.62 24.08
N GLU A 334 2.09 4.91 23.11
CA GLU A 334 2.37 4.04 21.96
C GLU A 334 3.02 2.73 22.40
N VAL A 335 3.98 2.78 23.35
CA VAL A 335 4.62 1.58 23.90
C VAL A 335 3.58 0.72 24.62
N LEU A 336 2.72 1.33 25.43
CA LEU A 336 1.68 0.61 26.15
C LEU A 336 0.63 0.00 25.21
N ALA A 337 0.23 0.72 24.16
CA ALA A 337 -0.66 0.19 23.13
C ALA A 337 -0.01 -0.99 22.36
N ALA A 338 1.29 -0.90 22.05
CA ALA A 338 2.05 -1.97 21.42
C ALA A 338 2.12 -3.22 22.31
N VAL A 339 2.35 -3.06 23.62
CA VAL A 339 2.33 -4.18 24.58
C VAL A 339 0.99 -4.92 24.56
N LEU A 340 -0.13 -4.19 24.60
CA LEU A 340 -1.46 -4.80 24.54
C LEU A 340 -1.68 -5.59 23.24
N ARG A 341 -1.22 -5.05 22.11
CA ARG A 341 -1.32 -5.72 20.79
C ARG A 341 -0.49 -6.99 20.73
N VAL A 342 0.76 -6.94 21.21
CA VAL A 342 1.66 -8.09 21.24
C VAL A 342 1.10 -9.19 22.15
N GLN A 343 0.64 -8.83 23.35
CA GLN A 343 0.02 -9.79 24.28
C GLN A 343 -1.25 -10.43 23.70
N ALA A 344 -2.09 -9.66 23.01
CA ALA A 344 -3.30 -10.17 22.37
C ALA A 344 -2.96 -11.16 21.24
N LYS A 345 -2.05 -10.80 20.33
CA LYS A 345 -1.61 -11.68 19.24
C LYS A 345 -0.95 -12.95 19.77
N ALA A 346 -0.15 -12.84 20.83
CA ALA A 346 0.54 -13.98 21.46
C ALA A 346 -0.38 -14.86 22.35
N GLY A 347 -1.67 -14.52 22.51
CA GLY A 347 -2.59 -15.27 23.37
C GLY A 347 -2.28 -15.18 24.86
N MET A 348 -1.58 -14.13 25.31
CA MET A 348 -1.17 -13.93 26.71
C MET A 348 -2.28 -13.31 27.56
N THR A 349 -3.37 -14.06 27.79
CA THR A 349 -4.61 -13.57 28.45
C THR A 349 -4.37 -12.97 29.83
N ARG A 350 -3.56 -13.61 30.69
CA ARG A 350 -3.33 -13.13 32.07
C ARG A 350 -2.56 -11.80 32.11
N PRO A 351 -1.40 -11.65 31.44
CA PRO A 351 -0.73 -10.35 31.32
C PRO A 351 -1.61 -9.27 30.68
N LEU A 352 -2.37 -9.61 29.64
CA LEU A 352 -3.27 -8.68 28.97
C LEU A 352 -4.34 -8.14 29.94
N GLN A 353 -4.97 -9.03 30.71
CA GLN A 353 -5.97 -8.65 31.71
C GLN A 353 -5.38 -7.76 32.82
N ALA A 354 -4.17 -8.07 33.30
CA ALA A 354 -3.48 -7.26 34.29
C ALA A 354 -3.19 -5.84 33.77
N ASN A 355 -2.71 -5.71 32.53
CA ASN A 355 -2.45 -4.41 31.91
C ASN A 355 -3.74 -3.60 31.68
N VAL A 356 -4.81 -4.23 31.16
CA VAL A 356 -6.13 -3.60 31.01
C VAL A 356 -6.63 -3.02 32.35
N HIS A 357 -6.49 -3.79 33.45
CA HIS A 357 -6.88 -3.33 34.77
C HIS A 357 -5.98 -2.19 35.29
N ALA A 358 -4.67 -2.34 35.18
CA ALA A 358 -3.69 -1.35 35.64
C ALA A 358 -3.88 0.01 34.93
N ILE A 359 -4.15 -0.01 33.62
CA ILE A 359 -4.40 1.20 32.84
C ILE A 359 -5.64 1.95 33.34
N LEU A 360 -6.74 1.24 33.58
CA LEU A 360 -7.98 1.86 34.05
C LEU A 360 -7.86 2.32 35.51
N ALA A 361 -7.30 1.48 36.38
CA ALA A 361 -7.15 1.78 37.81
C ALA A 361 -6.15 2.93 38.06
N GLY A 362 -5.04 2.95 37.33
CA GLY A 362 -4.02 3.99 37.40
C GLY A 362 -4.31 5.21 36.54
N ASN A 363 -5.39 5.21 35.75
CA ASN A 363 -5.72 6.26 34.78
C ASN A 363 -4.54 6.60 33.85
N LEU A 364 -3.80 5.59 33.37
CA LEU A 364 -2.57 5.77 32.59
C LEU A 364 -2.90 6.21 31.16
N PHE A 365 -2.29 7.31 30.70
CA PHE A 365 -2.48 7.89 29.36
C PHE A 365 -3.97 8.08 28.99
N PRO A 366 -4.74 8.85 29.78
CA PRO A 366 -6.19 8.98 29.59
C PRO A 366 -6.59 9.62 28.27
N ASP A 367 -5.73 10.48 27.72
CA ASP A 367 -5.98 11.22 26.51
C ASP A 367 -5.35 10.58 25.26
N ASP A 368 -4.62 9.47 25.44
CA ASP A 368 -3.97 8.79 24.33
C ASP A 368 -5.00 7.93 23.54
N PRO A 369 -5.20 8.20 22.25
CA PRO A 369 -6.19 7.50 21.46
C PRO A 369 -5.81 6.05 21.15
N GLU A 370 -4.52 5.71 21.04
CA GLU A 370 -4.07 4.35 20.75
C GLU A 370 -4.21 3.47 21.99
N VAL A 371 -3.87 3.97 23.17
CA VAL A 371 -4.09 3.27 24.45
C VAL A 371 -5.57 3.00 24.66
N ASN A 372 -6.43 4.01 24.43
CA ASN A 372 -7.86 3.84 24.64
C ASN A 372 -8.48 2.86 23.62
N LEU A 373 -8.04 2.89 22.36
CA LEU A 373 -8.49 1.92 21.36
C LEU A 373 -8.01 0.51 21.70
N ALA A 374 -6.71 0.31 21.87
CA ALA A 374 -6.13 -1.00 22.15
C ALA A 374 -6.68 -1.58 23.46
N GLY A 375 -6.78 -0.77 24.51
CA GLY A 375 -7.37 -1.16 25.80
C GLY A 375 -8.84 -1.52 25.68
N SER A 376 -9.64 -0.74 24.94
CA SER A 376 -11.05 -1.04 24.70
C SER A 376 -11.23 -2.40 24.01
N LEU A 377 -10.41 -2.68 23.00
CA LEU A 377 -10.57 -3.90 22.20
C LEU A 377 -9.92 -5.12 22.86
N ALA A 378 -8.85 -4.93 23.63
CA ALA A 378 -8.31 -5.94 24.54
C ALA A 378 -9.36 -6.34 25.60
N ALA A 379 -10.04 -5.37 26.20
CA ALA A 379 -11.12 -5.64 27.15
C ALA A 379 -12.27 -6.43 26.50
N LEU A 380 -12.67 -6.11 25.26
CA LEU A 380 -13.65 -6.93 24.52
C LEU A 380 -13.16 -8.36 24.28
N ARG A 381 -11.89 -8.56 23.92
CA ARG A 381 -11.29 -9.90 23.74
C ARG A 381 -11.28 -10.73 25.02
N LEU A 382 -11.26 -10.05 26.18
CA LEU A 382 -11.31 -10.65 27.52
C LEU A 382 -12.74 -10.75 28.09
N ASP A 383 -13.78 -10.59 27.25
CA ASP A 383 -15.19 -10.57 27.65
C ASP A 383 -15.56 -9.49 28.69
N GLY A 384 -14.75 -8.44 28.79
CA GLY A 384 -14.90 -7.33 29.74
C GLY A 384 -15.60 -6.10 29.13
N PHE A 385 -16.91 -6.20 28.87
CA PHE A 385 -17.66 -5.14 28.18
C PHE A 385 -17.66 -3.79 28.92
N ASP A 386 -17.78 -3.77 30.24
CA ASP A 386 -17.77 -2.52 31.02
C ASP A 386 -16.40 -1.83 30.98
N ALA A 387 -15.32 -2.61 31.06
CA ALA A 387 -13.96 -2.09 30.89
C ALA A 387 -13.76 -1.51 29.48
N ALA A 388 -14.27 -2.19 28.45
CA ALA A 388 -14.21 -1.70 27.08
C ALA A 388 -14.94 -0.35 26.91
N ARG A 389 -16.14 -0.22 27.50
CA ARG A 389 -16.89 1.04 27.53
C ARG A 389 -16.15 2.14 28.30
N ALA A 390 -15.47 1.81 29.39
CA ALA A 390 -14.69 2.76 30.18
C ALA A 390 -13.56 3.39 29.35
N PHE A 391 -12.82 2.58 28.57
CA PHE A 391 -11.81 3.10 27.64
C PHE A 391 -12.40 4.01 26.56
N ARG A 392 -13.53 3.63 25.96
CA ARG A 392 -14.20 4.50 24.98
C ARG A 392 -14.63 5.83 25.61
N LEU A 393 -15.15 5.80 26.84
CA LEU A 393 -15.56 7.00 27.56
C LEU A 393 -14.36 7.93 27.85
N ARG A 394 -13.20 7.38 28.23
CA ARG A 394 -11.94 8.13 28.37
C ARG A 394 -11.59 8.86 27.07
N HIS A 395 -11.58 8.13 25.94
CA HIS A 395 -11.32 8.70 24.61
C HIS A 395 -12.32 9.80 24.20
N VAL A 396 -13.63 9.58 24.40
CA VAL A 396 -14.64 10.60 24.09
C VAL A 396 -14.41 11.87 24.91
N ARG A 397 -14.09 11.74 26.19
CA ARG A 397 -13.84 12.88 27.08
C ARG A 397 -12.60 13.66 26.65
N ALA A 398 -11.52 12.96 26.33
CA ALA A 398 -10.27 13.56 25.85
C ALA A 398 -10.46 14.33 24.53
N THR A 399 -11.26 13.79 23.62
CA THR A 399 -11.50 14.40 22.29
C THR A 399 -12.66 15.41 22.28
N GLY A 400 -13.36 15.62 23.40
CA GLY A 400 -14.54 16.50 23.46
C GLY A 400 -15.74 15.99 22.63
N GLY A 401 -15.77 14.69 22.32
CA GLY A 401 -16.82 14.08 21.50
C GLY A 401 -18.15 13.93 22.23
N ARG A 402 -19.20 13.61 21.47
CA ARG A 402 -20.51 13.25 22.04
C ARG A 402 -20.44 11.87 22.70
N ILE A 403 -20.91 11.78 23.94
CA ILE A 403 -21.03 10.51 24.65
C ILE A 403 -22.23 9.74 24.08
N GLU A 404 -21.95 8.72 23.29
CA GLU A 404 -22.91 7.73 22.80
C GLU A 404 -22.74 6.43 23.59
N GLN A 405 -23.85 5.80 23.99
CA GLN A 405 -23.81 4.53 24.71
C GLN A 405 -23.90 3.35 23.74
N ALA A 406 -22.93 2.44 23.80
CA ALA A 406 -23.04 1.14 23.16
C ALA A 406 -23.79 0.16 24.08
N SER A 407 -24.81 -0.51 23.56
CA SER A 407 -25.58 -1.54 24.27
C SER A 407 -24.94 -2.93 24.19
N ASP A 408 -24.12 -3.18 23.17
CA ASP A 408 -23.44 -4.46 22.94
C ASP A 408 -22.04 -4.25 22.31
N PRO A 409 -21.22 -5.32 22.20
CA PRO A 409 -19.88 -5.23 21.58
C PRO A 409 -19.90 -4.74 20.12
N ALA A 410 -20.92 -5.11 19.34
CA ALA A 410 -21.03 -4.71 17.93
C ALA A 410 -21.28 -3.19 17.79
N GLY A 411 -22.13 -2.64 18.65
CA GLY A 411 -22.35 -1.19 18.76
C GLY A 411 -21.08 -0.45 19.16
N LEU A 412 -20.29 -1.00 20.11
CA LEU A 412 -19.02 -0.40 20.51
C LEU A 412 -17.99 -0.39 19.38
N LEU A 413 -17.85 -1.50 18.65
CA LEU A 413 -16.99 -1.60 17.46
C LEU A 413 -17.43 -0.62 16.36
N THR A 414 -18.74 -0.44 16.16
CA THR A 414 -19.28 0.53 15.20
C THR A 414 -18.96 1.97 15.59
N LEU A 415 -19.06 2.31 16.88
CA LEU A 415 -18.69 3.63 17.39
C LEU A 415 -17.18 3.91 17.26
N TRP A 416 -16.34 2.90 17.44
CA TRP A 416 -14.90 2.99 17.14
C TRP A 416 -14.65 3.14 15.66
N ALA A 417 -15.31 2.37 14.81
CA ALA A 417 -15.14 2.45 13.35
C ALA A 417 -15.47 3.85 12.81
N LYS A 418 -16.57 4.46 13.26
CA LYS A 418 -16.95 5.83 12.89
C LYS A 418 -15.92 6.86 13.36
N ASP A 419 -15.33 6.65 14.54
CA ASP A 419 -14.31 7.53 15.09
C ASP A 419 -12.99 7.47 14.33
N LEU A 420 -12.53 6.25 14.03
CA LEU A 420 -11.34 5.98 13.24
C LEU A 420 -11.49 6.50 11.82
N ALA A 421 -12.65 6.32 11.20
CA ALA A 421 -12.95 6.88 9.88
C ALA A 421 -12.88 8.41 9.85
N ARG A 422 -13.35 9.10 10.90
CA ARG A 422 -13.23 10.57 11.03
C ARG A 422 -11.78 11.05 11.11
N ARG A 423 -10.85 10.16 11.49
CA ARG A 423 -9.40 10.42 11.59
C ARG A 423 -8.61 9.85 10.40
N ASP A 424 -9.31 9.49 9.32
CA ASP A 424 -8.74 8.84 8.13
C ASP A 424 -8.05 7.48 8.40
N LEU A 425 -8.38 6.81 9.51
CA LEU A 425 -7.84 5.47 9.84
C LEU A 425 -8.77 4.38 9.30
N LEU A 426 -8.89 4.30 7.97
CA LEU A 426 -9.81 3.38 7.29
C LEU A 426 -9.30 1.93 7.27
N ILE A 427 -8.06 1.72 6.85
CA ILE A 427 -7.40 0.41 6.73
C ILE A 427 -5.90 0.48 7.04
N ARG A 428 -5.29 -0.66 7.37
CA ARG A 428 -3.84 -0.87 7.32
C ARG A 428 -3.51 -1.67 6.07
N ALA A 429 -3.26 -0.99 4.95
CA ALA A 429 -2.90 -1.66 3.71
C ALA A 429 -1.62 -2.50 3.88
N GLY A 430 -1.63 -3.71 3.29
CA GLY A 430 -0.58 -4.73 3.44
C GLY A 430 -0.53 -5.46 4.78
N PHE A 431 -1.32 -5.08 5.78
CA PHE A 431 -1.45 -5.81 7.04
C PHE A 431 -2.56 -6.87 6.95
N ALA A 432 -2.22 -8.15 7.09
CA ALA A 432 -3.17 -9.26 7.06
C ALA A 432 -3.92 -9.36 8.41
N PHE A 433 -4.95 -8.53 8.59
CA PHE A 433 -5.74 -8.54 9.82
C PHE A 433 -6.51 -9.85 10.01
N ASP A 434 -6.43 -10.39 11.23
CA ASP A 434 -7.16 -11.56 11.69
C ASP A 434 -7.81 -11.21 13.03
N SER A 435 -9.14 -11.15 13.06
CA SER A 435 -9.91 -10.74 14.24
C SER A 435 -9.85 -11.73 15.40
N THR A 436 -9.29 -12.93 15.20
CA THR A 436 -9.10 -13.95 16.24
C THR A 436 -7.86 -13.70 17.10
N ILE A 437 -6.81 -13.10 16.52
CA ILE A 437 -5.53 -12.85 17.21
C ILE A 437 -5.22 -11.36 17.33
N HIS A 438 -5.53 -10.55 16.31
CA HIS A 438 -5.22 -9.12 16.30
C HIS A 438 -6.28 -8.28 17.00
N LEU A 439 -5.86 -7.16 17.58
CA LEU A 439 -6.77 -6.10 18.03
C LEU A 439 -6.97 -5.10 16.88
N PRO A 440 -8.21 -4.70 16.55
CA PRO A 440 -8.44 -3.68 15.53
C PRO A 440 -7.66 -2.37 15.80
N ALA A 441 -7.19 -1.73 14.74
CA ALA A 441 -6.54 -0.42 14.74
C ALA A 441 -7.23 0.58 13.80
N THR A 442 -8.11 0.10 12.92
CA THR A 442 -8.76 0.88 11.86
C THR A 442 -10.24 0.58 11.77
N ALA A 443 -10.97 1.46 11.07
CA ALA A 443 -12.40 1.35 10.90
C ALA A 443 -12.80 0.03 10.21
N GLY A 444 -12.08 -0.35 9.15
CA GLY A 444 -12.31 -1.61 8.45
C GLY A 444 -12.13 -2.82 9.37
N GLU A 445 -11.07 -2.85 10.18
CA GLU A 445 -10.80 -3.96 11.10
C GLU A 445 -11.88 -4.08 12.18
N CYS A 446 -12.38 -2.97 12.74
CA CYS A 446 -13.50 -3.01 13.69
C CYS A 446 -14.76 -3.62 13.08
N LEU A 447 -15.10 -3.25 11.84
CA LEU A 447 -16.27 -3.78 11.14
C LEU A 447 -16.08 -5.24 10.72
N MET A 448 -14.87 -5.62 10.29
CA MET A 448 -14.53 -7.01 9.99
C MET A 448 -14.63 -7.91 11.23
N THR A 449 -14.32 -7.40 12.42
CA THR A 449 -14.57 -8.13 13.67
C THR A 449 -16.06 -8.43 13.88
N ILE A 450 -16.96 -7.50 13.56
CA ILE A 450 -18.42 -7.75 13.63
C ILE A 450 -18.83 -8.81 12.60
N LEU A 451 -18.33 -8.70 11.36
CA LEU A 451 -18.69 -9.58 10.25
C LEU A 451 -18.16 -11.01 10.42
N ARG A 452 -17.11 -11.24 11.22
CA ARG A 452 -16.68 -12.59 11.57
C ARG A 452 -17.81 -13.40 12.20
N ASP A 453 -18.48 -12.81 13.19
CA ASP A 453 -19.52 -13.50 13.96
C ASP A 453 -20.91 -13.33 13.32
N ARG A 454 -21.09 -12.28 12.52
CA ARG A 454 -22.35 -11.95 11.83
C ARG A 454 -22.09 -11.58 10.37
N PRO A 455 -21.78 -12.54 9.49
CA PRO A 455 -21.35 -12.27 8.11
C PRO A 455 -22.39 -11.55 7.25
N GLU A 456 -23.68 -11.70 7.56
CA GLU A 456 -24.80 -11.05 6.87
C GLU A 456 -25.33 -9.82 7.63
N HIS A 457 -24.53 -9.20 8.51
CA HIS A 457 -24.94 -7.99 9.23
C HIS A 457 -25.02 -6.77 8.30
N LEU A 458 -26.21 -6.53 7.73
CA LEU A 458 -26.45 -5.56 6.65
C LEU A 458 -26.00 -4.13 6.97
N GLU A 459 -26.22 -3.63 8.20
CA GLU A 459 -25.79 -2.29 8.60
C GLU A 459 -24.26 -2.14 8.53
N THR A 460 -23.54 -3.18 8.98
CA THR A 460 -22.07 -3.21 8.96
C THR A 460 -21.55 -3.29 7.53
N LEU A 461 -22.17 -4.13 6.68
CA LEU A 461 -21.80 -4.24 5.26
C LEU A 461 -21.99 -2.91 4.53
N ARG A 462 -23.08 -2.18 4.78
CA ARG A 462 -23.31 -0.84 4.19
C ARG A 462 -22.27 0.17 4.64
N LEU A 463 -21.99 0.21 5.95
CA LEU A 463 -20.99 1.11 6.50
C LEU A 463 -19.61 0.79 5.93
N LEU A 464 -19.22 -0.48 5.88
CA LEU A 464 -17.96 -0.93 5.33
C LEU A 464 -17.84 -0.56 3.84
N ASN A 465 -18.88 -0.81 3.03
CA ASN A 465 -18.90 -0.39 1.63
C ASN A 465 -18.71 1.13 1.47
N THR A 466 -19.37 1.93 2.31
CA THR A 466 -19.26 3.40 2.27
C THR A 466 -17.84 3.85 2.61
N LEU A 467 -17.24 3.27 3.65
CA LEU A 467 -15.89 3.63 4.10
C LEU A 467 -14.79 3.20 3.13
N LEU A 468 -14.98 2.08 2.43
CA LEU A 468 -13.98 1.54 1.50
C LEU A 468 -14.16 2.02 0.05
N LEU A 469 -15.24 2.73 -0.27
CA LEU A 469 -15.47 3.32 -1.59
C LEU A 469 -14.29 4.15 -2.14
N PRO A 470 -13.61 5.03 -1.35
CA PRO A 470 -12.49 5.81 -1.85
C PRO A 470 -11.16 5.03 -1.92
N VAL A 471 -11.12 3.79 -1.43
CA VAL A 471 -9.89 3.02 -1.32
C VAL A 471 -9.71 2.15 -2.57
N MET A 472 -8.79 2.56 -3.45
CA MET A 472 -8.42 1.77 -4.63
C MET A 472 -7.81 0.42 -4.23
N GLY A 473 -8.03 -0.62 -5.03
CA GLY A 473 -7.53 -1.98 -4.80
C GLY A 473 -8.45 -2.85 -3.94
N LEU A 474 -9.52 -2.28 -3.37
CA LEU A 474 -10.53 -3.01 -2.59
C LEU A 474 -11.82 -3.32 -3.36
N GLU A 475 -11.88 -3.01 -4.65
CA GLU A 475 -13.05 -3.24 -5.48
C GLU A 475 -13.48 -4.71 -5.46
N GLN A 476 -12.52 -5.64 -5.48
CA GLN A 476 -12.80 -7.07 -5.37
C GLN A 476 -13.50 -7.45 -4.05
N ALA A 477 -13.10 -6.83 -2.94
CA ALA A 477 -13.68 -7.10 -1.62
C ALA A 477 -15.08 -6.48 -1.55
N ARG A 478 -15.25 -5.29 -2.13
CA ARG A 478 -16.55 -4.63 -2.29
C ARG A 478 -17.53 -5.47 -3.11
N VAL A 479 -17.10 -6.14 -4.19
CA VAL A 479 -17.95 -7.09 -4.92
C VAL A 479 -18.53 -8.15 -3.98
N GLY A 480 -17.72 -8.70 -3.06
CA GLY A 480 -18.18 -9.65 -2.05
C GLY A 480 -19.26 -9.07 -1.13
N PHE A 481 -18.99 -7.92 -0.50
CA PHE A 481 -19.94 -7.26 0.42
C PHE A 481 -21.23 -6.85 -0.27
N LEU A 482 -21.12 -6.26 -1.46
CA LEU A 482 -22.25 -5.79 -2.25
C LEU A 482 -23.10 -6.97 -2.74
N SER A 483 -22.51 -8.13 -3.04
CA SER A 483 -23.26 -9.32 -3.44
C SER A 483 -24.23 -9.78 -2.35
N VAL A 484 -23.80 -9.71 -1.08
CA VAL A 484 -24.68 -10.01 0.05
C VAL A 484 -25.79 -8.96 0.15
N LEU A 485 -25.46 -7.67 0.08
CA LEU A 485 -26.45 -6.60 0.16
C LEU A 485 -27.51 -6.69 -0.95
N THR A 486 -27.11 -6.92 -2.21
CA THR A 486 -28.05 -7.03 -3.34
C THR A 486 -28.93 -8.28 -3.27
N LEU A 487 -28.46 -9.37 -2.64
CA LEU A 487 -29.29 -10.56 -2.42
C LEU A 487 -30.47 -10.30 -1.47
N HIS A 488 -30.26 -9.48 -0.43
CA HIS A 488 -31.29 -9.10 0.54
C HIS A 488 -32.17 -7.94 0.05
N GLU A 489 -31.61 -7.02 -0.75
CA GLU A 489 -32.28 -5.77 -1.18
C GLU A 489 -32.36 -5.67 -2.70
N ARG A 490 -32.96 -6.68 -3.32
CA ARG A 490 -32.99 -6.88 -4.78
C ARG A 490 -33.60 -5.74 -5.60
N GLU A 491 -34.47 -4.95 -4.98
CA GLU A 491 -35.11 -3.81 -5.65
C GLU A 491 -34.34 -2.49 -5.44
N ASP A 492 -33.22 -2.45 -4.70
CA ASP A 492 -32.43 -1.23 -4.58
C ASP A 492 -31.50 -1.05 -5.80
N TRP A 493 -31.90 -0.18 -6.72
CA TRP A 493 -31.11 0.12 -7.90
C TRP A 493 -29.73 0.72 -7.59
N ARG A 494 -29.56 1.38 -6.43
CA ARG A 494 -28.26 1.96 -6.05
C ARG A 494 -27.27 0.89 -5.67
N LEU A 495 -27.72 -0.19 -5.02
CA LEU A 495 -26.86 -1.33 -4.72
C LEU A 495 -26.46 -2.07 -6.00
N ALA A 496 -27.42 -2.30 -6.92
CA ALA A 496 -27.14 -2.85 -8.25
C ALA A 496 -26.14 -1.97 -9.03
N PHE A 497 -26.28 -0.64 -8.94
CA PHE A 497 -25.36 0.30 -9.57
C PHE A 497 -23.94 0.20 -8.99
N GLU A 498 -23.81 0.18 -7.65
CA GLU A 498 -22.53 0.09 -6.97
C GLU A 498 -21.81 -1.25 -7.24
N ILE A 499 -22.52 -2.38 -7.23
CA ILE A 499 -21.91 -3.68 -7.57
C ILE A 499 -21.52 -3.75 -9.04
N GLY A 500 -22.31 -3.12 -9.93
CA GLY A 500 -21.97 -2.99 -11.35
C GLY A 500 -20.62 -2.29 -11.53
N LEU A 501 -20.44 -1.13 -10.91
CA LEU A 501 -19.16 -0.40 -10.97
C LEU A 501 -18.00 -1.18 -10.33
N ALA A 502 -18.23 -1.83 -9.19
CA ALA A 502 -17.19 -2.63 -8.52
C ALA A 502 -16.75 -3.83 -9.39
N ASN A 503 -17.69 -4.50 -10.08
CA ASN A 503 -17.39 -5.54 -11.05
C ASN A 503 -16.56 -5.02 -12.23
N LEU A 504 -16.94 -3.88 -12.81
CA LEU A 504 -16.20 -3.29 -13.93
C LEU A 504 -14.77 -2.89 -13.55
N LYS A 505 -14.58 -2.35 -12.35
CA LYS A 505 -13.24 -2.04 -11.81
C LYS A 505 -12.42 -3.28 -11.45
N SER A 506 -13.08 -4.42 -11.24
CA SER A 506 -12.45 -5.72 -10.95
C SER A 506 -12.37 -6.62 -12.20
N PHE A 507 -12.35 -6.06 -13.40
CA PHE A 507 -12.20 -6.81 -14.66
C PHE A 507 -13.35 -7.76 -15.02
N ARG A 508 -14.51 -7.63 -14.37
CA ARG A 508 -15.70 -8.45 -14.63
C ARG A 508 -16.66 -7.72 -15.57
N LEU A 509 -16.32 -7.70 -16.85
CA LEU A 509 -17.04 -6.95 -17.88
C LEU A 509 -18.54 -7.28 -17.94
N ASP A 510 -18.89 -8.55 -18.20
CA ASP A 510 -20.29 -8.93 -18.40
C ASP A 510 -21.12 -8.78 -17.13
N SER A 511 -20.59 -9.23 -15.98
CA SER A 511 -21.27 -9.04 -14.69
C SER A 511 -21.51 -7.57 -14.41
N GLY A 512 -20.54 -6.69 -14.66
CA GLY A 512 -20.69 -5.26 -14.40
C GLY A 512 -21.73 -4.60 -15.30
N LEU A 513 -21.73 -4.91 -16.60
CA LEU A 513 -22.72 -4.36 -17.55
C LEU A 513 -24.15 -4.87 -17.27
N GLN A 514 -24.30 -6.15 -16.89
CA GLN A 514 -25.59 -6.72 -16.51
C GLN A 514 -26.16 -6.04 -15.27
N GLU A 515 -25.36 -5.83 -14.23
CA GLU A 515 -25.77 -5.16 -13.00
C GLU A 515 -26.12 -3.68 -13.24
N LEU A 516 -25.36 -2.96 -14.08
CA LEU A 516 -25.71 -1.59 -14.47
C LEU A 516 -27.01 -1.53 -15.29
N THR A 517 -27.25 -2.52 -16.14
CA THR A 517 -28.53 -2.64 -16.89
C THR A 517 -29.69 -2.88 -15.94
N LEU A 518 -29.53 -3.78 -14.97
CA LEU A 518 -30.52 -4.04 -13.91
C LEU A 518 -30.78 -2.77 -13.10
N ALA A 519 -29.74 -2.06 -12.67
CA ALA A 519 -29.86 -0.80 -11.95
C ALA A 519 -30.66 0.24 -12.75
N ARG A 520 -30.41 0.36 -14.06
CA ARG A 520 -31.18 1.26 -14.95
C ARG A 520 -32.66 0.87 -14.99
N GLN A 521 -32.97 -0.42 -15.15
CA GLN A 521 -34.34 -0.93 -15.21
C GLN A 521 -35.10 -0.70 -13.89
N LEU A 522 -34.46 -0.99 -12.74
CA LEU A 522 -35.03 -0.76 -11.42
C LEU A 522 -35.26 0.73 -11.16
N ALA A 523 -34.30 1.58 -11.53
CA ALA A 523 -34.45 3.04 -11.39
C ALA A 523 -35.62 3.56 -12.22
N ASP A 524 -35.80 3.06 -13.45
CA ASP A 524 -36.92 3.44 -14.32
C ASP A 524 -38.28 3.00 -13.73
N LYS A 525 -38.39 1.73 -13.29
CA LYS A 525 -39.56 1.17 -12.59
C LYS A 525 -39.94 1.99 -11.35
N GLN A 526 -38.97 2.60 -10.68
CA GLN A 526 -39.16 3.44 -9.50
C GLN A 526 -39.36 4.94 -9.81
N GLY A 527 -39.39 5.34 -11.09
CA GLY A 527 -39.47 6.76 -11.49
C GLY A 527 -38.21 7.57 -11.17
N GLN A 528 -37.07 6.92 -10.93
CA GLN A 528 -35.79 7.50 -10.52
C GLN A 528 -34.74 7.50 -11.64
N ILE A 529 -35.11 7.28 -12.91
CA ILE A 529 -34.17 7.22 -14.04
C ILE A 529 -33.28 8.47 -14.16
N ARG A 530 -33.80 9.66 -13.82
CA ARG A 530 -33.02 10.90 -13.80
C ARG A 530 -31.89 10.87 -12.76
N LEU A 531 -32.13 10.24 -11.61
CA LEU A 531 -31.12 10.08 -10.57
C LEU A 531 -30.05 9.07 -11.00
N PHE A 532 -30.46 7.97 -11.65
CA PHE A 532 -29.53 7.01 -12.24
C PHE A 532 -28.60 7.67 -13.26
N LYS A 533 -29.14 8.42 -14.23
CA LYS A 533 -28.33 9.11 -15.25
C LYS A 533 -27.35 10.11 -14.65
N LYS A 534 -27.78 10.84 -13.61
CA LYS A 534 -26.90 11.75 -12.87
C LYS A 534 -25.78 10.98 -12.15
N ALA A 535 -26.08 9.86 -11.51
CA ALA A 535 -25.09 9.02 -10.85
C ALA A 535 -24.08 8.43 -11.85
N LEU A 536 -24.56 7.95 -13.01
CA LEU A 536 -23.72 7.42 -14.08
C LEU A 536 -22.81 8.50 -14.66
N ALA A 537 -23.32 9.69 -14.99
CA ALA A 537 -22.52 10.78 -15.53
C ALA A 537 -21.37 11.24 -14.62
N VAL A 538 -21.52 11.11 -13.30
CA VAL A 538 -20.43 11.41 -12.33
C VAL A 538 -19.33 10.34 -12.36
N ARG A 539 -19.66 9.10 -12.72
CA ARG A 539 -18.75 7.95 -12.70
C ARG A 539 -18.22 7.57 -14.08
N ASP A 540 -18.87 8.02 -15.14
CA ASP A 540 -18.58 7.75 -16.54
C ASP A 540 -18.17 9.05 -17.25
N THR A 541 -16.99 9.58 -16.89
CA THR A 541 -16.49 10.84 -17.43
C THR A 541 -16.24 10.80 -18.94
N SER A 542 -16.00 9.62 -19.51
CA SER A 542 -15.82 9.41 -20.95
C SER A 542 -17.14 9.22 -21.72
N GLY A 543 -18.27 8.99 -21.02
CA GLY A 543 -19.56 8.65 -21.63
C GLY A 543 -19.62 7.23 -22.23
N LEU A 544 -18.62 6.40 -21.96
CA LEU A 544 -18.47 5.08 -22.55
C LEU A 544 -19.48 4.08 -21.96
N LEU A 545 -19.75 4.16 -20.66
CA LEU A 545 -20.75 3.31 -20.02
C LEU A 545 -22.17 3.66 -20.48
N GLU A 546 -22.52 4.95 -20.56
CA GLU A 546 -23.81 5.39 -21.10
C GLU A 546 -24.00 4.84 -22.52
N LYS A 547 -22.97 4.97 -23.39
CA LYS A 547 -23.01 4.43 -24.75
C LYS A 547 -23.21 2.91 -24.81
N ARG A 548 -22.58 2.15 -23.90
CA ARG A 548 -22.70 0.69 -23.83
C ARG A 548 -24.06 0.21 -23.30
N LEU A 549 -24.73 1.02 -22.47
CA LEU A 549 -26.02 0.68 -21.88
C LEU A 549 -27.22 1.00 -22.78
N GLY A 550 -27.03 1.74 -23.88
CA GLY A 550 -28.11 2.18 -24.80
C GLY A 550 -28.98 3.25 -24.16
#